data_AF-A0A7L4A2H0-F1
#
_entry.id   AF-A0A7L4A2H0-F1
#
_cell.length_a   1.000
_cell.length_b   1.000
_cell.length_c   1.000
_cell.angle_alpha   90.00
_cell.angle_beta   90.00
_cell.angle_gamma   90.00
#
_symmetry.space_group_name_H-M   'P 1'
#
loop_
_entity.id
_entity.type
_entity.pdbx_description
1 polymer ?
#
loop_
_entity_poly.entity_id
_entity_poly.type
_entity_poly.pdbx_seq_one_letter_code
_entity_poly.pdbx_strand_id
1 'polypeptide(L)'
;GCAAAPRRRAAMAAPGGGEGPAAGPAVDGALWAEVRALLPDTEEGLTLALSGEVEDCILPLLRRARGLLYGAAGRPGAAAALRRLGDVLRDYSWEKLNAGPWREVSKAWRQVYAYGCLFGALAEVAAVRPLAPAVRLCDMGLLMGASVLDNVLARLVRVLQARLPRGKRRAAAEGSAKRVRIDPPPVPVVQPEDEVPHRHCPSLEHFRDNYLIPQKPVVLEGIMDHWQCMKKWSVDYFCQVAGCRTVPVELGTRYTDEEWSQKLMTVSDFINQYIVNENSVGYLAQHQLFDQIPELKEDISIPDYCCLGEGEEDDITINAWFGPEGTISPLHQDPQQNFLAQVFGRKYIRLCSPQDSENLYPHESQILHNTSQVDVEDPDLVKFPNFRKAAFQSCILMPGQVLFIPVKYWHYVRSLDISFSVSFWWS
;
A
#
# COMPACT_ATOMS: atom_id res chain seq x y z
N GLY A 1 -10.05 -12.73 3.79
CA GLY A 1 -10.50 -13.06 5.16
C GLY A 1 -9.53 -14.07 5.71
N CYS A 2 -8.82 -13.74 6.79
CA CYS A 2 -7.86 -14.64 7.42
C CYS A 2 -8.16 -14.73 8.91
N ALA A 3 -8.47 -15.94 9.36
CA ALA A 3 -8.62 -16.29 10.76
C ALA A 3 -7.24 -16.31 11.44
N ALA A 4 -7.13 -15.63 12.59
CA ALA A 4 -5.94 -15.66 13.42
C ALA A 4 -6.04 -16.79 14.47
N ALA A 5 -5.05 -17.69 14.52
CA ALA A 5 -4.90 -18.68 15.58
C ALA A 5 -4.18 -18.08 16.82
N PRO A 6 -4.47 -18.55 18.05
CA PRO A 6 -4.11 -17.87 19.29
C PRO A 6 -2.66 -18.13 19.71
N ARG A 7 -1.92 -17.07 20.09
CA ARG A 7 -0.58 -17.19 20.68
C ARG A 7 -0.64 -17.28 22.20
N ARG A 8 0.09 -18.25 22.75
CA ARG A 8 0.26 -18.55 24.18
C ARG A 8 0.98 -17.41 24.92
N ARG A 9 0.50 -17.09 26.14
CA ARG A 9 1.14 -16.22 27.13
C ARG A 9 2.47 -16.81 27.60
N ALA A 10 3.52 -16.01 27.60
CA ALA A 10 4.72 -16.24 28.41
C ALA A 10 4.83 -15.12 29.47
N ALA A 11 5.06 -15.51 30.72
CA ALA A 11 5.09 -14.63 31.88
C ALA A 11 6.50 -14.08 32.18
N MET A 12 6.49 -12.82 32.61
CA MET A 12 7.46 -11.96 33.31
C MET A 12 8.86 -12.44 33.71
N ALA A 13 9.82 -11.52 33.56
CA ALA A 13 10.80 -11.18 34.60
C ALA A 13 11.09 -9.67 34.60
N ALA A 14 11.07 -9.04 35.78
CA ALA A 14 11.38 -7.62 35.99
C ALA A 14 12.83 -7.43 36.46
N PRO A 15 13.47 -6.29 36.17
CA PRO A 15 14.61 -5.84 36.96
C PRO A 15 14.36 -4.48 37.65
N GLY A 16 14.63 -4.51 38.97
CA GLY A 16 15.40 -3.54 39.76
C GLY A 16 15.30 -2.04 39.46
N GLY A 17 14.83 -1.29 40.46
CA GLY A 17 14.86 0.17 40.47
C GLY A 17 16.24 0.79 40.65
N GLY A 18 16.36 2.03 40.19
CA GLY A 18 17.50 2.91 40.42
C GLY A 18 17.34 4.24 39.69
N GLU A 19 17.14 5.30 40.49
CA GLU A 19 17.42 6.73 40.25
C GLU A 19 16.68 7.49 39.12
N GLY A 20 15.97 8.55 39.54
CA GLY A 20 15.04 9.32 38.70
C GLY A 20 15.71 10.28 37.72
N PRO A 21 15.02 10.68 36.63
CA PRO A 21 15.54 11.67 35.71
C PRO A 21 15.06 13.07 36.07
N ALA A 22 16.00 14.00 35.96
CA ALA A 22 15.80 15.44 35.90
C ALA A 22 14.73 15.84 34.87
N ALA A 23 14.08 16.98 35.12
CA ALA A 23 13.03 17.58 34.31
C ALA A 23 13.28 17.47 32.80
N GLY A 24 12.37 16.80 32.09
CA GLY A 24 12.42 16.64 30.64
C GLY A 24 12.23 17.97 29.88
N PRO A 25 12.65 18.03 28.61
CA PRO A 25 12.54 19.25 27.82
C PRO A 25 11.06 19.57 27.57
N ALA A 26 10.72 20.86 27.71
CA ALA A 26 9.41 21.39 27.39
C ALA A 26 9.00 20.98 25.95
N VAL A 27 7.71 20.74 25.76
CA VAL A 27 7.09 20.51 24.44
C VAL A 27 7.66 21.51 23.44
N ASP A 28 8.11 21.03 22.27
CA ASP A 28 8.43 21.90 21.13
C ASP A 28 7.16 22.68 20.80
N GLY A 29 7.03 23.85 21.41
CA GLY A 29 5.80 24.65 21.39
C GLY A 29 5.42 25.06 19.98
N ALA A 30 6.41 25.17 19.08
CA ALA A 30 6.18 25.45 17.68
C ALA A 30 5.52 24.25 16.97
N LEU A 31 6.04 23.03 17.17
CA LEU A 31 5.43 21.82 16.61
C LEU A 31 4.01 21.61 17.13
N TRP A 32 3.79 21.79 18.44
CA TRP A 32 2.44 21.66 19.00
C TRP A 32 1.48 22.69 18.42
N ALA A 33 1.91 23.95 18.23
CA ALA A 33 1.10 24.98 17.62
C ALA A 33 0.70 24.62 16.17
N GLU A 34 1.64 24.13 15.35
CA GLU A 34 1.36 23.66 13.99
C GLU A 34 0.36 22.50 13.98
N VAL A 35 0.53 21.52 14.87
CA VAL A 35 -0.38 20.38 14.99
C VAL A 35 -1.76 20.81 15.47
N ARG A 36 -1.86 21.78 16.39
CA ARG A 36 -3.15 22.32 16.84
C ARG A 36 -3.89 23.09 15.75
N ALA A 37 -3.18 23.78 14.86
CA ALA A 37 -3.78 24.48 13.73
C ALA A 37 -4.44 23.53 12.70
N LEU A 38 -4.18 22.22 12.77
CA LEU A 38 -4.87 21.22 11.94
C LEU A 38 -6.25 20.84 12.49
N LEU A 39 -6.54 21.17 13.74
CA LEU A 39 -7.75 20.80 14.45
C LEU A 39 -8.69 22.01 14.56
N PRO A 40 -10.00 21.80 14.78
CA PRO A 40 -10.91 22.88 15.11
C PRO A 40 -10.43 23.69 16.32
N ASP A 41 -10.76 24.98 16.38
CA ASP A 41 -10.32 25.85 17.48
C ASP A 41 -11.02 25.54 18.81
N THR A 42 -12.25 25.03 18.75
CA THR A 42 -13.10 24.72 19.91
C THR A 42 -13.37 23.23 20.05
N GLU A 43 -13.70 22.80 21.28
CA GLU A 43 -14.06 21.41 21.54
C GLU A 43 -15.30 20.99 20.73
N GLU A 44 -16.29 21.88 20.64
CA GLU A 44 -17.54 21.68 19.91
C GLU A 44 -17.31 21.59 18.40
N GLY A 45 -16.30 22.28 17.88
CA GLY A 45 -15.90 22.23 16.48
C GLY A 45 -15.37 20.85 16.04
N LEU A 46 -14.83 20.06 16.98
CA LEU A 46 -14.47 18.66 16.72
C LEU A 46 -15.73 17.80 16.83
N THR A 47 -16.45 17.71 15.71
CA THR A 47 -17.67 16.92 15.58
C THR A 47 -17.35 15.44 15.45
N LEU A 48 -17.85 14.64 16.40
CA LEU A 48 -17.73 13.19 16.40
C LEU A 48 -18.93 12.57 15.65
N ALA A 49 -19.10 12.95 14.39
CA ALA A 49 -20.19 12.45 13.55
C ALA A 49 -19.95 10.98 13.20
N LEU A 50 -20.53 10.08 14.01
CA LEU A 50 -20.55 8.64 13.79
C LEU A 50 -21.97 8.22 13.43
N SER A 51 -22.12 7.21 12.56
CA SER A 51 -23.43 6.59 12.33
C SER A 51 -23.88 5.80 13.57
N GLY A 52 -25.18 5.48 13.64
CA GLY A 52 -25.78 4.73 14.76
C GLY A 52 -25.38 3.26 14.89
N GLU A 53 -24.34 2.82 14.18
CA GLU A 53 -23.84 1.43 14.18
C GLU A 53 -22.78 1.16 15.26
N VAL A 54 -22.33 2.20 15.97
CA VAL A 54 -21.32 2.11 17.02
C VAL A 54 -22.00 1.95 18.38
N GLU A 55 -21.50 1.06 19.25
CA GLU A 55 -22.13 0.86 20.56
C GLU A 55 -22.08 2.12 21.44
N ASP A 56 -23.13 2.31 22.24
CA ASP A 56 -23.34 3.49 23.10
C ASP A 56 -22.19 3.76 24.07
N CYS A 57 -21.40 2.74 24.42
CA CYS A 57 -20.26 2.88 25.32
C CYS A 57 -19.06 3.63 24.70
N ILE A 58 -18.98 3.70 23.37
CA ILE A 58 -17.85 4.32 22.66
C ILE A 58 -17.96 5.84 22.64
N LEU A 59 -19.17 6.37 22.49
CA LEU A 59 -19.39 7.81 22.36
C LEU A 59 -18.94 8.60 23.60
N PRO A 60 -19.18 8.15 24.85
CA PRO A 60 -18.58 8.75 26.04
C PRO A 60 -17.05 8.73 26.05
N LEU A 61 -16.42 7.66 25.54
CA LEU A 61 -14.96 7.55 25.48
C LEU A 61 -14.37 8.57 24.50
N LEU A 62 -14.98 8.70 23.31
CA LEU A 62 -14.58 9.70 22.31
C LEU A 62 -14.76 11.13 22.83
N ARG A 63 -15.90 11.42 23.47
CA ARG A 63 -16.16 12.73 24.11
C ARG A 63 -15.14 13.03 25.19
N ARG A 64 -14.76 12.04 26.01
CA ARG A 64 -13.74 12.19 27.04
C ARG A 64 -12.34 12.44 26.44
N ALA A 65 -11.98 11.73 25.38
CA ALA A 65 -10.71 11.94 24.67
C ALA A 65 -10.66 13.35 24.05
N ARG A 66 -11.75 13.80 23.42
CA ARG A 66 -11.92 15.16 22.92
C ARG A 66 -11.79 16.20 24.04
N GLY A 67 -12.47 16.01 25.18
CA GLY A 67 -12.36 16.91 26.33
C GLY A 67 -10.94 16.97 26.91
N LEU A 68 -10.19 15.86 26.93
CA LEU A 68 -8.78 15.86 27.34
C LEU A 68 -7.89 16.62 26.34
N LEU A 69 -8.19 16.55 25.05
CA LEU A 69 -7.46 17.27 24.02
C LEU A 69 -7.62 18.80 24.16
N TYR A 70 -8.84 19.30 24.41
CA TYR A 70 -9.12 20.74 24.48
C TYR A 70 -9.00 21.33 25.90
N GLY A 71 -9.38 20.58 26.93
CA GLY A 71 -9.44 21.07 28.32
C GLY A 71 -8.13 20.99 29.10
N ALA A 72 -7.02 20.58 28.47
CA ALA A 72 -5.81 20.18 29.19
C ALA A 72 -4.49 20.74 28.65
N ALA A 73 -4.48 21.92 28.04
CA ALA A 73 -3.22 22.63 27.82
C ALA A 73 -2.55 22.90 29.19
N GLY A 74 -1.46 22.17 29.48
CA GLY A 74 -0.66 22.33 30.70
C GLY A 74 -1.02 21.47 31.92
N ARG A 75 -2.02 20.57 31.85
CA ARG A 75 -2.32 19.67 32.99
C ARG A 75 -1.38 18.45 33.01
N PRO A 76 -0.66 18.17 34.11
CA PRO A 76 0.17 16.98 34.24
C PRO A 76 -0.65 15.70 33.98
N GLY A 77 -0.14 14.81 33.12
CA GLY A 77 -0.75 13.51 32.84
C GLY A 77 -1.90 13.51 31.82
N ALA A 78 -2.30 14.66 31.27
CA ALA A 78 -3.35 14.72 30.25
C ALA A 78 -2.99 13.97 28.97
N ALA A 79 -1.75 14.14 28.48
CA ALA A 79 -1.24 13.41 27.31
C ALA A 79 -1.26 11.88 27.55
N ALA A 80 -0.85 11.44 28.74
CA ALA A 80 -0.89 10.02 29.09
C ALA A 80 -2.32 9.46 29.19
N ALA A 81 -3.28 10.25 29.69
CA ALA A 81 -4.69 9.87 29.71
C ALA A 81 -5.30 9.83 28.29
N LEU A 82 -4.96 10.81 27.44
CA LEU A 82 -5.40 10.85 26.04
C LEU A 82 -4.88 9.63 25.27
N ARG A 83 -3.60 9.29 25.47
CA ARG A 83 -3.00 8.07 24.90
C ARG A 83 -3.78 6.82 25.28
N ARG A 84 -4.02 6.60 26.58
CA ARG A 84 -4.76 5.42 27.07
C ARG A 84 -6.17 5.34 26.48
N LEU A 85 -6.89 6.45 26.36
CA LEU A 85 -8.20 6.44 25.71
C LEU A 85 -8.08 6.14 24.20
N GLY A 86 -7.08 6.70 23.53
CA GLY A 86 -6.77 6.36 22.15
C GLY A 86 -6.48 4.86 21.97
N ASP A 87 -5.72 4.26 22.87
CA ASP A 87 -5.41 2.83 22.87
C ASP A 87 -6.70 1.99 23.00
N VAL A 88 -7.54 2.29 23.99
CA VAL A 88 -8.83 1.60 24.20
C VAL A 88 -9.73 1.70 22.96
N LEU A 89 -9.84 2.90 22.36
CA LEU A 89 -10.64 3.10 21.16
C LEU A 89 -10.12 2.26 19.97
N ARG A 90 -8.80 2.20 19.79
CA ARG A 90 -8.19 1.41 18.72
C ARG A 90 -8.32 -0.08 18.96
N ASP A 91 -8.08 -0.57 20.16
CA ASP A 91 -8.17 -1.99 20.49
C ASP A 91 -9.60 -2.51 20.29
N TYR A 92 -10.59 -1.74 20.77
CA TYR A 92 -11.99 -2.12 20.64
C TYR A 92 -12.44 -2.09 19.17
N SER A 93 -12.12 -1.02 18.44
CA SER A 93 -12.47 -0.94 17.02
C SER A 93 -11.71 -1.98 16.20
N TRP A 94 -10.44 -2.30 16.52
CA TRP A 94 -9.66 -3.33 15.84
C TRP A 94 -10.39 -4.68 15.83
N GLU A 95 -10.99 -5.09 16.94
CA GLU A 95 -11.80 -6.32 16.99
C GLU A 95 -12.96 -6.26 16.01
N LYS A 96 -13.66 -5.12 15.92
CA LYS A 96 -14.78 -4.91 14.97
C LYS A 96 -14.32 -4.92 13.52
N LEU A 97 -13.18 -4.31 13.22
CA LEU A 97 -12.60 -4.27 11.87
C LEU A 97 -12.18 -5.67 11.38
N ASN A 98 -11.87 -6.59 12.30
CA ASN A 98 -11.36 -7.93 11.99
C ASN A 98 -12.38 -9.05 12.27
N ALA A 99 -13.64 -8.72 12.58
CA ALA A 99 -14.67 -9.70 12.91
C ALA A 99 -15.28 -10.40 11.68
N GLY A 100 -15.05 -9.89 10.47
CA GLY A 100 -15.66 -10.39 9.24
C GLY A 100 -14.95 -9.92 7.96
N PRO A 101 -15.56 -10.14 6.78
CA PRO A 101 -15.03 -9.66 5.51
C PRO A 101 -14.85 -8.13 5.50
N TRP A 102 -13.75 -7.63 4.96
CA TRP A 102 -13.43 -6.19 4.94
C TRP A 102 -14.53 -5.32 4.30
N ARG A 103 -15.19 -5.83 3.25
CA ARG A 103 -16.31 -5.15 2.56
C ARG A 103 -17.54 -4.91 3.44
N GLU A 104 -17.69 -5.68 4.53
CA GLU A 104 -18.79 -5.57 5.49
C GLU A 104 -18.42 -4.70 6.70
N VAL A 105 -17.17 -4.21 6.76
CA VAL A 105 -16.70 -3.35 7.83
C VAL A 105 -17.36 -1.98 7.72
N SER A 106 -18.17 -1.64 8.72
CA SER A 106 -18.84 -0.34 8.83
C SER A 106 -17.85 0.83 8.77
N LYS A 107 -18.25 1.86 8.02
CA LYS A 107 -17.54 3.14 7.96
C LYS A 107 -17.42 3.78 9.34
N ALA A 108 -18.41 3.65 10.22
CA ALA A 108 -18.36 4.28 11.53
C ALA A 108 -17.32 3.63 12.44
N TRP A 109 -17.18 2.30 12.40
CA TRP A 109 -16.10 1.62 13.11
C TRP A 109 -14.71 2.01 12.61
N ARG A 110 -14.56 2.21 11.30
CA ARG A 110 -13.34 2.76 10.69
C ARG A 110 -13.06 4.20 11.14
N GLN A 111 -14.09 5.03 11.31
CA GLN A 111 -13.93 6.38 11.88
C GLN A 111 -13.50 6.34 13.35
N VAL A 112 -14.06 5.43 14.17
CA VAL A 112 -13.63 5.24 15.57
C VAL A 112 -12.15 4.87 15.64
N TYR A 113 -11.70 3.94 14.79
CA TYR A 113 -10.29 3.57 14.69
C TYR A 113 -9.41 4.77 14.31
N ALA A 114 -9.84 5.57 13.32
CA ALA A 114 -9.13 6.79 12.90
C ALA A 114 -9.02 7.83 14.03
N TYR A 115 -10.09 8.05 14.80
CA TYR A 115 -10.06 8.93 15.97
C TYR A 115 -9.12 8.40 17.07
N GLY A 116 -9.15 7.10 17.36
CA GLY A 116 -8.21 6.48 18.29
C GLY A 116 -6.75 6.63 17.87
N CYS A 117 -6.47 6.58 16.57
CA CYS A 117 -5.16 6.88 15.98
C CYS A 117 -4.79 8.35 16.14
N LEU A 118 -5.71 9.27 15.82
CA LEU A 118 -5.50 10.72 15.97
C LEU A 118 -5.17 11.08 17.41
N PHE A 119 -5.96 10.63 18.39
CA PHE A 119 -5.72 10.92 19.80
C PHE A 119 -4.40 10.35 20.30
N GLY A 120 -4.05 9.12 19.88
CA GLY A 120 -2.75 8.54 20.18
C GLY A 120 -1.60 9.36 19.60
N ALA A 121 -1.69 9.74 18.32
CA ALA A 121 -0.66 10.54 17.66
C ALA A 121 -0.49 11.92 18.31
N LEU A 122 -1.59 12.61 18.64
CA LEU A 122 -1.54 13.89 19.35
C LEU A 122 -0.91 13.74 20.75
N ALA A 123 -1.21 12.65 21.46
CA ALA A 123 -0.59 12.36 22.74
C ALA A 123 0.92 12.06 22.64
N GLU A 124 1.38 11.41 21.57
CA GLU A 124 2.81 11.22 21.26
C GLU A 124 3.51 12.57 21.03
N VAL A 125 2.90 13.45 20.22
CA VAL A 125 3.45 14.79 19.95
C VAL A 125 3.56 15.60 21.25
N ALA A 126 2.51 15.58 22.09
CA ALA A 126 2.48 16.27 23.36
C ALA A 126 3.49 15.74 24.40
N ALA A 127 3.95 14.48 24.27
CA ALA A 127 4.86 13.84 25.21
C ALA A 127 6.36 14.09 24.91
N VAL A 128 6.69 14.76 23.79
CA VAL A 128 8.06 15.12 23.38
C VAL A 128 8.99 13.92 23.15
N ARG A 129 9.03 13.48 21.89
CA ARG A 129 9.97 12.49 21.28
C ARG A 129 9.79 11.02 21.72
N PRO A 130 10.10 10.05 20.82
CA PRO A 130 10.31 10.17 19.38
C PRO A 130 8.99 10.39 18.61
N LEU A 131 9.03 11.02 17.42
CA LEU A 131 7.83 11.27 16.59
C LEU A 131 7.42 10.08 15.70
N ALA A 132 8.29 9.08 15.54
CA ALA A 132 8.00 7.91 14.71
C ALA A 132 6.75 7.12 15.15
N PRO A 133 6.48 6.91 16.46
CA PRO A 133 5.20 6.34 16.92
C PRO A 133 3.98 7.16 16.49
N ALA A 134 4.06 8.50 16.49
CA ALA A 134 2.96 9.36 16.04
C ALA A 134 2.65 9.17 14.55
N VAL A 135 3.70 9.15 13.70
CA VAL A 135 3.56 8.89 12.26
C VAL A 135 2.97 7.51 12.02
N ARG A 136 3.46 6.48 12.74
CA ARG A 136 2.93 5.12 12.66
C ARG A 136 1.44 5.08 13.00
N LEU A 137 1.01 5.76 14.06
CA LEU A 137 -0.40 5.83 14.43
C LEU A 137 -1.24 6.50 13.34
N CYS A 138 -0.75 7.59 12.75
CA CYS A 138 -1.45 8.21 11.63
C CYS A 138 -1.55 7.29 10.42
N ASP A 139 -0.47 6.60 10.02
CA ASP A 139 -0.51 5.66 8.92
C ASP A 139 -1.44 4.47 9.20
N MET A 140 -1.46 3.94 10.43
CA MET A 140 -2.44 2.91 10.81
C MET A 140 -3.87 3.42 10.63
N GLY A 141 -4.15 4.66 11.03
CA GLY A 141 -5.47 5.27 10.84
C GLY A 141 -5.82 5.55 9.37
N LEU A 142 -4.83 5.82 8.52
CA LEU A 142 -5.02 5.94 7.06
C LEU A 142 -5.27 4.58 6.39
N LEU A 143 -4.55 3.54 6.82
CA LEU A 143 -4.64 2.18 6.26
C LEU A 143 -5.94 1.48 6.68
N MET A 144 -6.29 1.55 7.98
CA MET A 144 -7.40 0.78 8.56
C MET A 144 -8.64 1.63 8.82
N GLY A 145 -8.48 2.95 8.95
CA GLY A 145 -9.56 3.84 9.31
C GLY A 145 -10.36 4.35 8.11
N ALA A 146 -11.22 5.32 8.38
CA ALA A 146 -11.92 6.11 7.39
C ALA A 146 -11.56 7.59 7.61
N SER A 147 -11.65 8.40 6.56
CA SER A 147 -11.36 9.82 6.66
C SER A 147 -12.19 10.50 7.75
N VAL A 148 -11.52 11.32 8.56
CA VAL A 148 -12.11 12.17 9.60
C VAL A 148 -11.46 13.55 9.54
N LEU A 149 -12.23 14.59 9.88
CA LEU A 149 -11.78 15.98 9.97
C LEU A 149 -10.97 16.43 8.75
N ASP A 150 -11.50 16.19 7.55
CA ASP A 150 -10.86 16.55 6.28
C ASP A 150 -9.43 15.98 6.17
N ASN A 151 -9.34 14.65 6.23
CA ASN A 151 -8.08 13.89 6.14
C ASN A 151 -6.99 14.37 7.13
N VAL A 152 -7.39 14.71 8.36
CA VAL A 152 -6.47 15.28 9.36
C VAL A 152 -5.24 14.41 9.62
N LEU A 153 -5.35 13.08 9.53
CA LEU A 153 -4.21 12.17 9.73
C LEU A 153 -3.14 12.35 8.64
N ALA A 154 -3.53 12.52 7.37
CA ALA A 154 -2.58 12.77 6.29
C ALA A 154 -1.90 14.14 6.45
N ARG A 155 -2.67 15.17 6.82
CA ARG A 155 -2.15 16.51 7.13
C ARG A 155 -1.21 16.51 8.33
N LEU A 156 -1.54 15.74 9.37
CA LEU A 156 -0.69 15.57 10.56
C LEU A 156 0.62 14.90 10.20
N VAL A 157 0.60 13.84 9.40
CA VAL A 157 1.83 13.17 8.94
C VAL A 157 2.73 14.13 8.18
N ARG A 158 2.20 14.98 7.29
CA ARG A 158 3.00 16.00 6.59
C ARG A 158 3.77 16.91 7.54
N VAL A 159 3.09 17.44 8.58
CA VAL A 159 3.72 18.28 9.61
C VAL A 159 4.81 17.50 10.36
N LEU A 160 4.52 16.25 10.75
CA LEU A 160 5.46 15.42 11.50
C LEU A 160 6.68 15.01 10.65
N GLN A 161 6.48 14.66 9.38
CA GLN A 161 7.55 14.27 8.45
C GLN A 161 8.54 15.42 8.23
N ALA A 162 8.08 16.67 8.16
CA ALA A 162 8.94 17.83 8.04
C ALA A 162 9.92 17.98 9.23
N ARG A 163 9.60 17.40 10.40
CA ARG A 163 10.44 17.41 11.61
C ARG A 163 11.26 16.14 11.79
N LEU A 164 11.00 15.09 11.02
CA LEU A 164 11.78 13.86 11.09
C LEU A 164 13.09 14.03 10.30
N PRO A 165 14.19 13.41 10.77
CA PRO A 165 15.40 13.33 9.97
C PRO A 165 15.06 12.65 8.64
N ARG A 166 15.38 13.30 7.53
CA ARG A 166 15.27 12.64 6.22
C ARG A 166 16.09 11.36 6.25
N GLY A 167 15.50 10.25 5.81
CA GLY A 167 16.16 8.96 5.77
C GLY A 167 17.45 9.08 4.96
N LYS A 168 18.60 8.87 5.59
CA LYS A 168 19.85 8.59 4.87
C LYS A 168 19.86 7.11 4.55
N ARG A 169 20.23 6.76 3.32
CA ARG A 169 20.57 5.38 2.97
C ARG A 169 21.60 4.89 3.98
N ARG A 170 21.27 3.88 4.79
CA ARG A 170 22.31 3.17 5.55
C ARG A 170 23.18 2.50 4.49
N ALA A 171 24.46 2.87 4.45
CA ALA A 171 25.43 2.14 3.64
C ALA A 171 25.27 0.65 3.97
N ALA A 172 25.22 -0.20 2.94
CA ALA A 172 25.19 -1.64 3.12
C ALA A 172 26.29 -1.98 4.14
N ALA A 173 25.91 -2.63 5.25
CA ALA A 173 26.90 -3.10 6.19
C ALA A 173 27.85 -4.02 5.40
N GLU A 174 29.14 -3.68 5.38
CA GLU A 174 30.21 -4.55 4.90
C GLU A 174 30.27 -5.77 5.84
N GLY A 175 29.30 -6.67 5.70
CA GLY A 175 29.13 -7.87 6.47
C GLY A 175 28.71 -8.96 5.51
N SER A 176 29.71 -9.67 4.98
CA SER A 176 29.54 -10.85 4.15
C SER A 176 28.80 -11.95 4.91
N ALA A 177 27.47 -11.89 4.97
CA ALA A 177 26.67 -13.08 5.13
C ALA A 177 26.78 -13.85 3.81
N LYS A 178 27.17 -15.13 3.87
CA LYS A 178 27.29 -16.01 2.70
C LYS A 178 25.93 -16.07 1.99
N ARG A 179 25.82 -15.31 0.89
CA ARG A 179 24.67 -15.23 0.00
C ARG A 179 24.46 -16.59 -0.66
N VAL A 180 23.30 -17.20 -0.45
CA VAL A 180 22.80 -18.22 -1.37
C VAL A 180 22.13 -17.45 -2.50
N ARG A 181 22.91 -17.07 -3.51
CA ARG A 181 22.35 -16.57 -4.77
C ARG A 181 21.76 -17.77 -5.50
N ILE A 182 20.45 -17.91 -5.44
CA ILE A 182 19.73 -18.65 -6.47
C ILE A 182 19.78 -17.72 -7.67
N ASP A 183 20.43 -18.14 -8.76
CA ASP A 183 20.46 -17.34 -9.98
C ASP A 183 19.01 -17.10 -10.43
N PRO A 184 18.60 -15.85 -10.70
CA PRO A 184 17.25 -15.57 -11.14
C PRO A 184 16.98 -16.34 -12.43
N PRO A 185 15.73 -16.83 -12.63
CA PRO A 185 15.38 -17.51 -13.86
C PRO A 185 15.64 -16.58 -15.05
N PRO A 186 16.15 -17.13 -16.17
CA PRO A 186 16.54 -16.33 -17.32
C PRO A 186 15.38 -15.46 -17.80
N VAL A 187 15.72 -14.31 -18.39
CA VAL A 187 14.74 -13.45 -19.02
C VAL A 187 14.08 -14.24 -20.17
N PRO A 188 12.75 -14.41 -20.17
CA PRO A 188 12.08 -15.18 -21.20
C PRO A 188 12.19 -14.46 -22.55
N VAL A 189 12.36 -15.25 -23.62
CA VAL A 189 12.37 -14.72 -24.98
C VAL A 189 10.94 -14.55 -25.45
N VAL A 190 10.56 -13.30 -25.75
CA VAL A 190 9.27 -12.97 -26.36
C VAL A 190 9.36 -13.27 -27.86
N GLN A 191 8.51 -14.16 -28.35
CA GLN A 191 8.44 -14.47 -29.78
C GLN A 191 7.67 -13.35 -30.50
N PRO A 192 8.11 -12.91 -31.70
CA PRO A 192 7.45 -11.83 -32.44
C PRO A 192 5.96 -12.06 -32.72
N GLU A 193 5.55 -13.31 -32.93
CA GLU A 193 4.16 -13.70 -33.17
C GLU A 193 3.25 -13.55 -31.93
N ASP A 194 3.82 -13.65 -30.74
CA ASP A 194 3.12 -13.56 -29.46
C ASP A 194 3.33 -12.17 -28.81
N GLU A 195 4.08 -11.27 -29.43
CA GLU A 195 4.40 -9.97 -28.86
C GLU A 195 3.14 -9.07 -28.80
N VAL A 196 2.94 -8.42 -27.66
CA VAL A 196 1.90 -7.39 -27.52
C VAL A 196 2.23 -6.22 -28.45
N PRO A 197 1.30 -5.69 -29.26
CA PRO A 197 1.60 -4.60 -30.17
C PRO A 197 1.99 -3.31 -29.43
N HIS A 198 2.97 -2.58 -29.97
CA HIS A 198 3.40 -1.27 -29.47
C HIS A 198 2.78 -0.14 -30.29
N ARG A 199 2.31 0.93 -29.63
CA ARG A 199 1.78 2.14 -30.27
C ARG A 199 2.30 3.39 -29.56
N HIS A 200 2.95 4.25 -30.33
CA HIS A 200 3.43 5.53 -29.84
C HIS A 200 2.33 6.60 -29.94
N CYS A 201 1.89 7.13 -28.79
CA CYS A 201 0.86 8.16 -28.65
C CYS A 201 -0.33 8.03 -29.62
N PRO A 202 -1.04 6.88 -29.67
CA PRO A 202 -2.22 6.75 -30.54
C PRO A 202 -3.30 7.76 -30.15
N SER A 203 -4.10 8.22 -31.11
CA SER A 203 -5.26 9.07 -30.80
C SER A 203 -6.27 8.31 -29.92
N LEU A 204 -7.09 9.05 -29.16
CA LEU A 204 -8.16 8.47 -28.34
C LEU A 204 -9.10 7.59 -29.19
N GLU A 205 -9.47 8.04 -30.39
CA GLU A 205 -10.28 7.28 -31.35
C GLU A 205 -9.59 5.97 -31.78
N HIS A 206 -8.31 6.03 -32.13
CA HIS A 206 -7.56 4.83 -32.52
C HIS A 206 -7.47 3.83 -31.36
N PHE A 207 -7.17 4.30 -30.15
CA PHE A 207 -7.15 3.46 -28.96
C PHE A 207 -8.52 2.83 -28.70
N ARG A 208 -9.58 3.64 -28.75
CA ARG A 208 -10.96 3.21 -28.53
C ARG A 208 -11.35 2.08 -29.49
N ASP A 209 -11.20 2.30 -30.79
CA ASP A 209 -11.76 1.42 -31.81
C ASP A 209 -10.95 0.14 -32.01
N ASN A 210 -9.63 0.19 -31.78
CA ASN A 210 -8.73 -0.93 -32.07
C ASN A 210 -8.34 -1.74 -30.83
N TYR A 211 -8.46 -1.17 -29.62
CA TYR A 211 -7.98 -1.79 -28.39
C TYR A 211 -9.04 -1.84 -27.28
N LEU A 212 -9.64 -0.71 -26.93
CA LEU A 212 -10.64 -0.66 -25.85
C LEU A 212 -11.90 -1.45 -26.20
N ILE A 213 -12.61 -1.09 -27.29
CA ILE A 213 -13.84 -1.78 -27.70
C ILE A 213 -13.58 -3.27 -28.00
N PRO A 214 -12.53 -3.64 -28.76
CA PRO A 214 -12.24 -5.04 -29.04
C PRO A 214 -11.62 -5.82 -27.86
N GLN A 215 -11.32 -5.15 -26.74
CA GLN A 215 -10.65 -5.72 -25.57
C GLN A 215 -9.32 -6.41 -25.94
N LYS A 216 -8.40 -5.66 -26.55
CA LYS A 216 -7.08 -6.14 -26.97
C LYS A 216 -5.96 -5.42 -26.21
N PRO A 217 -4.98 -6.16 -25.65
CA PRO A 217 -3.82 -5.56 -25.01
C PRO A 217 -2.97 -4.74 -25.99
N VAL A 218 -2.34 -3.68 -25.49
CA VAL A 218 -1.40 -2.84 -26.25
C VAL A 218 -0.41 -2.17 -25.32
N VAL A 219 0.83 -2.05 -25.75
CA VAL A 219 1.84 -1.20 -25.09
C VAL A 219 1.78 0.19 -25.70
N LEU A 220 1.52 1.19 -24.86
CA LEU A 220 1.48 2.60 -25.20
C LEU A 220 2.82 3.25 -24.86
N GLU A 221 3.38 4.00 -25.80
CA GLU A 221 4.68 4.65 -25.70
C GLU A 221 4.55 6.17 -25.87
N GLY A 222 5.41 6.94 -25.20
CA GLY A 222 5.42 8.41 -25.27
C GLY A 222 4.35 9.11 -24.42
N ILE A 223 3.42 8.36 -23.82
CA ILE A 223 2.28 8.95 -23.08
C ILE A 223 2.64 9.39 -21.66
N MET A 224 3.80 8.97 -21.13
CA MET A 224 4.25 9.31 -19.78
C MET A 224 5.56 10.14 -19.74
N ASP A 225 6.04 10.59 -20.90
CA ASP A 225 7.31 11.34 -21.02
C ASP A 225 7.34 12.64 -20.20
N HIS A 226 6.15 13.21 -19.95
CA HIS A 226 5.96 14.43 -19.19
C HIS A 226 5.84 14.20 -17.67
N TRP A 227 5.70 12.95 -17.21
CA TRP A 227 5.57 12.64 -15.78
C TRP A 227 6.88 12.90 -15.05
N GLN A 228 6.78 13.56 -13.89
CA GLN A 228 7.97 13.92 -13.11
C GLN A 228 8.61 12.69 -12.45
N CYS A 229 7.84 11.64 -12.20
CA CYS A 229 8.33 10.38 -11.63
C CYS A 229 9.48 9.78 -12.45
N MET A 230 9.45 9.92 -13.79
CA MET A 230 10.46 9.37 -14.71
C MET A 230 11.85 9.97 -14.51
N LYS A 231 11.93 11.16 -13.92
CA LYS A 231 13.20 11.86 -13.63
C LYS A 231 13.55 11.85 -12.15
N LYS A 232 12.54 11.88 -11.28
CA LYS A 232 12.70 12.05 -9.83
C LYS A 232 12.87 10.72 -9.08
N TRP A 233 12.09 9.70 -9.46
CA TRP A 233 11.93 8.52 -8.61
C TRP A 233 13.12 7.59 -8.70
N SER A 234 13.58 7.18 -7.53
CA SER A 234 14.65 6.21 -7.30
C SER A 234 14.45 5.60 -5.92
N VAL A 235 15.14 4.50 -5.63
CA VAL A 235 15.12 3.89 -4.29
C VAL A 235 15.51 4.91 -3.21
N ASP A 236 16.50 5.77 -3.50
CA ASP A 236 16.95 6.82 -2.58
C ASP A 236 15.91 7.93 -2.41
N TYR A 237 15.20 8.31 -3.47
CA TYR A 237 14.09 9.26 -3.39
C TYR A 237 12.97 8.75 -2.48
N PHE A 238 12.58 7.47 -2.61
CA PHE A 238 11.55 6.88 -1.76
C PHE A 238 11.98 6.80 -0.29
N CYS A 239 13.24 6.48 0.01
CA CYS A 239 13.77 6.58 1.37
C CYS A 239 13.63 8.00 1.96
N GLN A 240 13.80 9.04 1.15
CA GLN A 240 13.74 10.43 1.61
C GLN A 240 12.30 10.93 1.81
N VAL A 241 11.40 10.62 0.87
CA VAL A 241 10.03 11.17 0.84
C VAL A 241 9.06 10.29 1.64
N ALA A 242 9.19 8.98 1.50
CA ALA A 242 8.24 8.00 2.05
C ALA A 242 8.86 7.14 3.16
N GLY A 243 10.15 7.30 3.47
CA GLY A 243 10.89 6.33 4.29
C GLY A 243 10.31 6.00 5.66
N CYS A 244 9.65 6.95 6.32
CA CYS A 244 9.02 6.73 7.63
C CYS A 244 7.57 6.25 7.55
N ARG A 245 6.99 6.17 6.34
CA ARG A 245 5.59 5.79 6.12
C ARG A 245 5.45 4.29 6.28
N THR A 246 4.40 3.86 6.98
CA THR A 246 4.06 2.45 7.17
C THR A 246 3.26 1.94 5.98
N VAL A 247 3.70 0.85 5.37
CA VAL A 247 3.12 0.25 4.17
C VAL A 247 2.90 -1.26 4.38
N PRO A 248 1.90 -1.86 3.70
CA PRO A 248 1.77 -3.31 3.63
C PRO A 248 2.81 -3.89 2.66
N VAL A 249 3.44 -4.98 3.09
CA VAL A 249 4.42 -5.73 2.29
C VAL A 249 4.02 -7.20 2.32
N GLU A 250 3.87 -7.78 1.15
CA GLU A 250 3.72 -9.22 0.94
C GLU A 250 5.07 -9.91 1.09
N LEU A 251 5.10 -11.03 1.82
CA LEU A 251 6.27 -11.83 2.10
C LEU A 251 6.04 -13.24 1.58
N GLY A 252 7.00 -13.75 0.80
CA GLY A 252 6.89 -15.02 0.11
C GLY A 252 7.09 -14.85 -1.39
N THR A 253 7.23 -15.96 -2.11
CA THR A 253 7.45 -15.98 -3.55
C THR A 253 6.18 -15.60 -4.32
N ARG A 254 5.03 -16.14 -3.91
CA ARG A 254 3.73 -15.91 -4.53
C ARG A 254 2.64 -15.84 -3.47
N TYR A 255 1.58 -15.08 -3.71
CA TYR A 255 0.42 -15.03 -2.80
C TYR A 255 -0.43 -16.31 -2.78
N THR A 256 -0.14 -17.24 -3.69
CA THR A 256 -0.73 -18.58 -3.73
C THR A 256 -0.02 -19.58 -2.82
N ASP A 257 1.14 -19.24 -2.27
CA ASP A 257 1.95 -20.15 -1.45
C ASP A 257 1.46 -20.19 0.00
N GLU A 258 1.53 -21.35 0.66
CA GLU A 258 1.09 -21.49 2.07
C GLU A 258 1.91 -20.65 3.06
N GLU A 259 3.17 -20.37 2.73
CA GLU A 259 4.08 -19.55 3.54
C GLU A 259 3.87 -18.04 3.34
N TRP A 260 2.98 -17.65 2.42
CA TRP A 260 2.71 -16.24 2.16
C TRP A 260 2.12 -15.55 3.38
N SER A 261 2.59 -14.34 3.65
CA SER A 261 2.04 -13.48 4.69
C SER A 261 2.16 -12.02 4.32
N GLN A 262 1.36 -11.18 4.98
CA GLN A 262 1.47 -9.73 4.84
C GLN A 262 1.96 -9.13 6.16
N LYS A 263 2.89 -8.17 6.07
CA LYS A 263 3.43 -7.46 7.23
C LYS A 263 3.43 -5.95 6.99
N LEU A 264 3.03 -5.21 8.01
CA LEU A 264 3.18 -3.76 8.04
C LEU A 264 4.59 -3.40 8.51
N MET A 265 5.29 -2.57 7.74
CA MET A 265 6.60 -2.03 8.08
C MET A 265 6.82 -0.67 7.44
N THR A 266 7.88 0.04 7.80
CA THR A 266 8.19 1.31 7.14
C THR A 266 8.76 1.09 5.73
N VAL A 267 8.59 2.06 4.83
CA VAL A 267 9.24 2.02 3.51
C VAL A 267 10.77 1.89 3.63
N SER A 268 11.39 2.53 4.62
CA SER A 268 12.84 2.37 4.87
C SER A 268 13.19 0.95 5.29
N ASP A 269 12.40 0.33 6.17
CA ASP A 269 12.63 -1.06 6.57
C ASP A 269 12.44 -2.02 5.39
N PHE A 270 11.42 -1.78 4.57
CA PHE A 270 11.17 -2.53 3.35
C PHE A 270 12.38 -2.46 2.39
N ILE A 271 12.82 -1.25 2.06
CA ILE A 271 13.96 -1.03 1.17
C ILE A 271 15.23 -1.69 1.74
N ASN A 272 15.52 -1.47 3.02
CA ASN A 272 16.71 -2.04 3.64
C ASN A 272 16.67 -3.58 3.65
N GLN A 273 15.55 -4.20 3.99
CA GLN A 273 15.47 -5.65 4.17
C GLN A 273 15.36 -6.41 2.84
N TYR A 274 14.56 -5.92 1.90
CA TYR A 274 14.15 -6.67 0.71
C TYR A 274 14.75 -6.15 -0.59
N ILE A 275 15.20 -4.89 -0.64
CA ILE A 275 15.81 -4.31 -1.86
C ILE A 275 17.34 -4.28 -1.74
N VAL A 276 17.88 -3.79 -0.61
CA VAL A 276 19.33 -3.60 -0.45
C VAL A 276 20.02 -4.85 0.07
N ASN A 277 19.44 -5.50 1.09
CA ASN A 277 20.04 -6.69 1.70
C ASN A 277 19.58 -8.01 1.06
N GLU A 278 18.48 -7.99 0.28
CA GLU A 278 17.93 -9.15 -0.44
C GLU A 278 17.74 -10.38 0.47
N ASN A 279 17.28 -10.18 1.71
CA ASN A 279 17.19 -11.27 2.69
C ASN A 279 16.17 -12.35 2.29
N SER A 280 15.10 -11.95 1.60
CA SER A 280 14.06 -12.79 1.02
C SER A 280 13.24 -11.97 0.02
N VAL A 281 12.23 -12.56 -0.63
CA VAL A 281 11.29 -11.82 -1.47
C VAL A 281 10.29 -11.08 -0.60
N GLY A 282 10.23 -9.75 -0.77
CA GLY A 282 9.21 -8.89 -0.19
C GLY A 282 8.68 -7.95 -1.28
N TYR A 283 7.36 -7.79 -1.35
CA TYR A 283 6.73 -7.00 -2.41
C TYR A 283 5.70 -6.03 -1.82
N LEU A 284 5.92 -4.73 -2.03
CA LEU A 284 4.89 -3.72 -1.81
C LEU A 284 3.97 -3.76 -3.04
N ALA A 285 2.96 -4.61 -2.96
CA ALA A 285 2.02 -4.89 -4.05
C ALA A 285 0.66 -4.24 -3.77
N GLN A 286 -0.01 -3.82 -4.83
CA GLN A 286 -1.42 -3.40 -4.82
C GLN A 286 -1.79 -2.42 -3.69
N HIS A 287 -0.94 -1.43 -3.44
CA HIS A 287 -1.16 -0.46 -2.37
C HIS A 287 -1.50 0.92 -2.93
N GLN A 288 -2.54 1.57 -2.41
CA GLN A 288 -2.95 2.94 -2.75
C GLN A 288 -2.00 3.97 -2.11
N LEU A 289 -0.72 3.89 -2.47
CA LEU A 289 0.37 4.68 -1.91
C LEU A 289 0.17 6.18 -2.16
N PHE A 290 -0.46 6.54 -3.28
CA PHE A 290 -0.64 7.92 -3.73
C PHE A 290 -1.68 8.68 -2.92
N ASP A 291 -2.67 7.97 -2.36
CA ASP A 291 -3.62 8.58 -1.43
C ASP A 291 -3.00 8.72 -0.03
N GLN A 292 -2.14 7.78 0.35
CA GLN A 292 -1.38 7.86 1.59
C GLN A 292 -0.31 8.98 1.53
N ILE A 293 0.34 9.16 0.38
CA ILE A 293 1.48 10.08 0.17
C ILE A 293 1.19 10.96 -1.06
N PRO A 294 0.40 12.04 -0.92
CA PRO A 294 -0.03 12.82 -2.08
C PRO A 294 1.11 13.56 -2.78
N GLU A 295 2.26 13.77 -2.14
CA GLU A 295 3.48 14.28 -2.78
C GLU A 295 3.97 13.38 -3.92
N LEU A 296 3.70 12.07 -3.85
CA LEU A 296 3.99 11.15 -4.95
C LEU A 296 2.92 11.22 -6.03
N LYS A 297 1.66 11.53 -5.68
CA LYS A 297 0.56 11.70 -6.65
C LYS A 297 0.83 12.87 -7.60
N GLU A 298 1.48 13.93 -7.11
CA GLU A 298 1.91 15.09 -7.90
C GLU A 298 2.93 14.76 -9.00
N ASP A 299 3.59 13.60 -8.93
CA ASP A 299 4.63 13.19 -9.88
C ASP A 299 4.10 12.35 -11.07
N ILE A 300 2.82 11.99 -11.03
CA ILE A 300 2.15 11.15 -12.04
C ILE A 300 0.90 11.88 -12.56
N SER A 301 0.27 11.34 -13.61
CA SER A 301 -1.01 11.82 -14.11
C SER A 301 -1.90 10.64 -14.48
N ILE A 302 -3.21 10.83 -14.51
CA ILE A 302 -4.11 9.79 -15.01
C ILE A 302 -3.96 9.78 -16.55
N PRO A 303 -3.74 8.62 -17.19
CA PRO A 303 -3.68 8.55 -18.65
C PRO A 303 -4.98 9.07 -19.28
N ASP A 304 -4.87 9.97 -20.26
CA ASP A 304 -6.05 10.59 -20.91
C ASP A 304 -7.05 9.55 -21.46
N TYR A 305 -6.58 8.37 -21.85
CA TYR A 305 -7.42 7.27 -22.33
C TYR A 305 -8.46 6.79 -21.32
N CYS A 306 -8.28 7.04 -20.02
CA CYS A 306 -9.28 6.72 -18.99
C CYS A 306 -10.59 7.52 -19.17
N CYS A 307 -10.56 8.68 -19.84
CA CYS A 307 -11.77 9.48 -20.10
C CYS A 307 -12.74 8.83 -21.10
N LEU A 308 -12.32 7.73 -21.74
CA LEU A 308 -13.17 6.91 -22.62
C LEU A 308 -14.04 5.92 -21.83
N GLY A 309 -13.83 5.82 -20.52
CA GLY A 309 -14.60 4.97 -19.60
C GLY A 309 -15.96 5.56 -19.25
N GLU A 310 -16.75 4.76 -18.54
CA GLU A 310 -18.05 5.16 -17.99
C GLU A 310 -17.94 5.66 -16.54
N GLY A 311 -16.83 5.36 -15.86
CA GLY A 311 -16.56 5.81 -14.48
C GLY A 311 -16.09 7.26 -14.38
N GLU A 312 -16.30 7.85 -13.20
CA GLU A 312 -15.74 9.17 -12.86
C GLU A 312 -14.23 9.06 -12.57
N GLU A 313 -13.48 10.14 -12.78
CA GLU A 313 -12.03 10.17 -12.53
C GLU A 313 -11.68 9.86 -11.06
N ASP A 314 -12.53 10.31 -10.13
CA ASP A 314 -12.38 10.07 -8.68
C ASP A 314 -12.56 8.59 -8.28
N ASP A 315 -13.16 7.76 -9.14
CA ASP A 315 -13.35 6.32 -8.91
C ASP A 315 -12.13 5.50 -9.39
N ILE A 316 -11.16 6.14 -10.07
CA ILE A 316 -9.95 5.46 -10.56
C ILE A 316 -9.07 5.06 -9.38
N THR A 317 -8.87 3.76 -9.22
CA THR A 317 -7.99 3.23 -8.16
C THR A 317 -6.55 3.20 -8.66
N ILE A 318 -5.67 3.95 -8.01
CA ILE A 318 -4.25 4.06 -8.38
C ILE A 318 -3.39 3.27 -7.37
N ASN A 319 -2.76 2.19 -7.82
CA ASN A 319 -1.91 1.35 -6.96
C ASN A 319 -0.43 1.44 -7.34
N ALA A 320 0.42 1.38 -6.32
CA ALA A 320 1.86 1.24 -6.45
C ALA A 320 2.28 -0.23 -6.36
N TRP A 321 3.29 -0.57 -7.15
CA TRP A 321 3.91 -1.89 -7.20
C TRP A 321 5.42 -1.73 -7.10
N PHE A 322 6.01 -1.98 -5.94
CA PHE A 322 7.44 -1.79 -5.69
C PHE A 322 8.09 -3.02 -5.08
N GLY A 323 9.10 -3.57 -5.74
CA GLY A 323 9.79 -4.77 -5.29
C GLY A 323 11.17 -4.98 -5.89
N PRO A 324 11.93 -5.95 -5.36
CA PRO A 324 13.20 -6.38 -5.94
C PRO A 324 12.98 -7.14 -7.26
N GLU A 325 14.08 -7.49 -7.91
CA GLU A 325 14.06 -8.50 -8.97
C GLU A 325 13.44 -9.81 -8.46
N GLY A 326 12.67 -10.48 -9.31
CA GLY A 326 12.08 -11.79 -9.01
C GLY A 326 10.73 -11.75 -8.28
N THR A 327 10.15 -10.58 -7.99
CA THR A 327 8.75 -10.55 -7.52
C THR A 327 7.81 -11.08 -8.60
N ILE A 328 6.86 -11.93 -8.19
CA ILE A 328 5.90 -12.57 -9.06
C ILE A 328 4.48 -12.23 -8.60
N SER A 329 3.66 -11.78 -9.54
CA SER A 329 2.20 -11.80 -9.43
C SER A 329 1.71 -12.99 -10.28
N PRO A 330 1.23 -14.08 -9.64
CA PRO A 330 0.60 -15.22 -10.30
C PRO A 330 -0.45 -14.82 -11.34
N LEU A 331 -0.75 -15.73 -12.27
CA LEU A 331 -1.72 -15.46 -13.33
C LEU A 331 -3.12 -15.25 -12.74
N HIS A 332 -3.66 -14.05 -12.91
CA HIS A 332 -4.96 -13.67 -12.38
C HIS A 332 -5.69 -12.70 -13.31
N GLN A 333 -6.98 -12.48 -13.05
CA GLN A 333 -7.81 -11.51 -13.76
C GLN A 333 -8.40 -10.48 -12.80
N ASP A 334 -8.49 -9.23 -13.29
CA ASP A 334 -9.03 -8.10 -12.55
C ASP A 334 -10.45 -7.72 -13.03
N PRO A 335 -11.27 -7.09 -12.17
CA PRO A 335 -12.65 -6.73 -12.51
C PRO A 335 -12.79 -5.44 -13.31
N GLN A 336 -11.71 -4.70 -13.54
CA GLN A 336 -11.69 -3.38 -14.19
C GLN A 336 -10.68 -3.33 -15.35
N GLN A 337 -10.78 -2.31 -16.20
CA GLN A 337 -9.73 -1.96 -17.14
C GLN A 337 -8.48 -1.53 -16.36
N ASN A 338 -7.28 -1.82 -16.88
CA ASN A 338 -6.05 -1.46 -16.18
C ASN A 338 -5.00 -0.89 -17.13
N PHE A 339 -4.41 0.25 -16.76
CA PHE A 339 -3.14 0.70 -17.30
C PHE A 339 -2.02 0.44 -16.31
N LEU A 340 -1.06 -0.42 -16.67
CA LEU A 340 0.16 -0.65 -15.89
C LEU A 340 1.30 0.19 -16.48
N ALA A 341 1.61 1.32 -15.85
CA ALA A 341 2.71 2.21 -16.23
C ALA A 341 4.01 1.80 -15.53
N GLN A 342 5.08 1.61 -16.31
CA GLN A 342 6.38 1.21 -15.79
C GLN A 342 7.30 2.42 -15.58
N VAL A 343 7.71 2.66 -14.34
CA VAL A 343 8.52 3.85 -13.99
C VAL A 343 10.02 3.55 -14.02
N PHE A 344 10.45 2.46 -13.37
CA PHE A 344 11.83 1.97 -13.48
C PHE A 344 11.89 0.44 -13.31
N GLY A 345 12.99 -0.14 -13.77
CA GLY A 345 13.12 -1.60 -13.91
C GLY A 345 12.25 -2.15 -15.03
N ARG A 346 12.36 -3.44 -15.31
CA ARG A 346 11.59 -4.12 -16.37
C ARG A 346 10.71 -5.20 -15.77
N LYS A 347 9.59 -5.49 -16.43
CA LYS A 347 8.68 -6.58 -16.08
C LYS A 347 8.39 -7.46 -17.28
N TYR A 348 8.57 -8.77 -17.11
CA TYR A 348 8.02 -9.75 -18.05
C TYR A 348 6.55 -9.97 -17.74
N ILE A 349 5.71 -9.89 -18.77
CA ILE A 349 4.26 -10.01 -18.64
C ILE A 349 3.75 -11.02 -19.66
N ARG A 350 2.90 -11.95 -19.22
CA ARG A 350 2.10 -12.80 -20.11
C ARG A 350 0.63 -12.48 -19.94
N LEU A 351 -0.10 -12.48 -21.05
CA LEU A 351 -1.50 -12.12 -21.16
C LEU A 351 -2.26 -13.23 -21.85
N CYS A 352 -3.43 -13.59 -21.33
CA CYS A 352 -4.30 -14.58 -21.94
C CYS A 352 -5.75 -14.08 -21.94
N SER A 353 -6.43 -14.32 -23.06
CA SER A 353 -7.81 -13.87 -23.25
C SER A 353 -8.75 -14.52 -22.23
N PRO A 354 -9.79 -13.82 -21.75
CA PRO A 354 -10.85 -14.42 -20.93
C PRO A 354 -11.50 -15.64 -21.59
N GLN A 355 -11.46 -15.75 -22.93
CA GLN A 355 -11.99 -16.88 -23.70
C GLN A 355 -11.24 -18.20 -23.41
N ASP A 356 -10.00 -18.12 -22.95
CA ASP A 356 -9.17 -19.27 -22.60
C ASP A 356 -9.27 -19.67 -21.12
N SER A 357 -10.15 -19.05 -20.33
CA SER A 357 -10.24 -19.28 -18.87
C SER A 357 -10.33 -20.76 -18.47
N GLU A 358 -11.03 -21.59 -19.24
CA GLU A 358 -11.15 -23.03 -18.98
C GLU A 358 -9.82 -23.79 -19.09
N ASN A 359 -8.88 -23.27 -19.89
CA ASN A 359 -7.54 -23.82 -20.07
C ASN A 359 -6.57 -23.38 -18.94
N LEU A 360 -6.97 -22.41 -18.11
CA LEU A 360 -6.11 -21.79 -17.10
C LEU A 360 -6.35 -22.30 -15.68
N TYR A 361 -7.28 -23.24 -15.47
CA TYR A 361 -7.55 -23.87 -14.18
C TYR A 361 -7.67 -22.87 -13.01
N PRO A 362 -8.67 -21.96 -13.01
CA PRO A 362 -8.90 -21.08 -11.87
C PRO A 362 -9.09 -21.86 -10.56
N HIS A 363 -8.75 -21.28 -9.41
CA HIS A 363 -9.07 -21.91 -8.13
C HIS A 363 -10.59 -21.99 -7.92
N GLU A 364 -11.07 -23.05 -7.27
CA GLU A 364 -12.50 -23.22 -6.96
C GLU A 364 -12.95 -22.39 -5.74
N SER A 365 -12.00 -21.93 -4.91
CA SER A 365 -12.31 -21.16 -3.70
C SER A 365 -12.88 -19.79 -4.05
N GLN A 366 -13.87 -19.31 -3.26
CA GLN A 366 -14.46 -17.98 -3.49
C GLN A 366 -13.44 -16.82 -3.42
N ILE A 367 -12.35 -16.99 -2.67
CA ILE A 367 -11.34 -15.93 -2.49
C ILE A 367 -10.38 -15.86 -3.68
N LEU A 368 -9.97 -17.00 -4.25
CA LEU A 368 -8.95 -17.08 -5.30
C LEU A 368 -9.53 -17.44 -6.68
N HIS A 369 -10.85 -17.39 -6.87
CA HIS A 369 -11.51 -17.79 -8.13
C HIS A 369 -11.05 -17.01 -9.36
N ASN A 370 -10.43 -15.84 -9.16
CA ASN A 370 -9.86 -15.02 -10.22
C ASN A 370 -8.35 -15.29 -10.44
N THR A 371 -7.77 -16.28 -9.77
CA THR A 371 -6.35 -16.69 -9.87
C THR A 371 -6.24 -18.10 -10.43
N SER A 372 -5.27 -18.33 -11.30
CA SER A 372 -4.94 -19.64 -11.89
C SER A 372 -4.16 -20.48 -10.89
N GLN A 373 -4.41 -21.78 -10.89
CA GLN A 373 -3.60 -22.76 -10.14
C GLN A 373 -2.23 -23.04 -10.79
N VAL A 374 -2.01 -22.56 -12.01
CA VAL A 374 -0.86 -22.93 -12.84
C VAL A 374 0.29 -21.95 -12.63
N ASP A 375 1.49 -22.49 -12.39
CA ASP A 375 2.73 -21.72 -12.52
C ASP A 375 3.05 -21.51 -14.01
N VAL A 376 3.01 -20.27 -14.45
CA VAL A 376 3.08 -19.92 -15.88
C VAL A 376 4.45 -20.19 -16.49
N GLU A 377 5.52 -20.09 -15.71
CA GLU A 377 6.89 -20.31 -16.19
C GLU A 377 7.37 -21.74 -15.99
N ASP A 378 6.72 -22.51 -15.10
CA ASP A 378 6.98 -23.94 -14.89
C ASP A 378 5.67 -24.74 -14.72
N PRO A 379 4.86 -24.87 -15.78
CA PRO A 379 3.54 -25.48 -15.66
C PRO A 379 3.64 -27.00 -15.46
N ASP A 380 2.94 -27.52 -14.44
CA ASP A 380 2.71 -28.96 -14.29
C ASP A 380 1.66 -29.42 -15.33
N LEU A 381 2.14 -29.82 -16.49
CA LEU A 381 1.30 -30.24 -17.62
C LEU A 381 0.73 -31.66 -17.46
N VAL A 382 1.13 -32.39 -16.41
CA VAL A 382 0.48 -33.65 -16.02
C VAL A 382 -0.81 -33.33 -15.26
N LYS A 383 -0.73 -32.38 -14.32
CA LYS A 383 -1.88 -31.91 -13.54
C LYS A 383 -2.80 -30.98 -14.34
N PHE A 384 -2.23 -30.12 -15.20
CA PHE A 384 -2.92 -29.07 -15.95
C PHE A 384 -2.72 -29.20 -17.46
N PRO A 385 -3.12 -30.33 -18.09
CA PRO A 385 -2.81 -30.63 -19.48
C PRO A 385 -3.39 -29.63 -20.49
N ASN A 386 -4.54 -29.00 -20.20
CA ASN A 386 -5.16 -28.03 -21.10
C ASN A 386 -4.40 -26.70 -21.17
N PHE A 387 -3.49 -26.42 -20.24
CA PHE A 387 -2.72 -25.16 -20.24
C PHE A 387 -1.89 -24.99 -21.52
N ARG A 388 -1.49 -26.10 -22.18
CA ARG A 388 -0.81 -26.07 -23.49
C ARG A 388 -1.66 -25.50 -24.63
N LYS A 389 -2.98 -25.46 -24.45
CA LYS A 389 -3.94 -24.98 -25.47
C LYS A 389 -4.20 -23.49 -25.36
N ALA A 390 -3.88 -22.87 -24.22
CA ALA A 390 -4.12 -21.45 -23.99
C ALA A 390 -3.20 -20.61 -24.88
N ALA A 391 -3.77 -19.61 -25.56
CA ALA A 391 -3.03 -18.68 -26.36
C ALA A 391 -2.55 -17.52 -25.49
N PHE A 392 -1.25 -17.21 -25.54
CA PHE A 392 -0.66 -16.14 -24.75
C PHE A 392 -0.06 -15.08 -25.66
N GLN A 393 -0.25 -13.83 -25.28
CA GLN A 393 0.62 -12.74 -25.69
C GLN A 393 1.63 -12.45 -24.59
N SER A 394 2.76 -11.84 -24.93
CA SER A 394 3.77 -11.46 -23.94
C SER A 394 4.51 -10.19 -24.32
N CYS A 395 5.09 -9.53 -23.32
CA CYS A 395 5.99 -8.40 -23.52
C CYS A 395 6.98 -8.28 -22.37
N ILE A 396 8.08 -7.57 -22.62
CA ILE A 396 8.92 -7.02 -21.55
C ILE A 396 8.60 -5.53 -21.47
N LEU A 397 7.87 -5.13 -20.43
CA LEU A 397 7.46 -3.76 -20.22
C LEU A 397 8.66 -2.94 -19.68
N MET A 398 9.04 -1.91 -20.42
CA MET A 398 10.21 -1.06 -20.18
C MET A 398 9.83 0.25 -19.48
N PRO A 399 10.77 0.92 -18.78
CA PRO A 399 10.53 2.26 -18.24
C PRO A 399 10.03 3.23 -19.31
N GLY A 400 8.95 3.96 -19.02
CA GLY A 400 8.32 4.89 -19.98
C GLY A 400 7.18 4.28 -20.79
N GLN A 401 6.94 2.97 -20.68
CA GLN A 401 5.86 2.28 -21.36
C GLN A 401 4.68 2.03 -20.43
N VAL A 402 3.47 2.01 -21.02
CA VAL A 402 2.22 1.72 -20.31
C VAL A 402 1.51 0.56 -21.00
N LEU A 403 1.29 -0.54 -20.29
CA LEU A 403 0.51 -1.67 -20.81
C LEU A 403 -0.97 -1.46 -20.51
N PHE A 404 -1.81 -1.48 -21.55
CA PHE A 404 -3.24 -1.66 -21.42
C PHE A 404 -3.56 -3.14 -21.22
N ILE A 405 -4.16 -3.47 -20.07
CA ILE A 405 -4.68 -4.79 -19.73
C ILE A 405 -6.20 -4.68 -19.75
N PRO A 406 -6.89 -5.27 -20.76
CA PRO A 406 -8.33 -5.19 -20.84
C PRO A 406 -9.02 -5.85 -19.65
N VAL A 407 -10.23 -5.43 -19.33
CA VAL A 407 -11.01 -6.00 -18.23
C VAL A 407 -11.11 -7.53 -18.35
N LYS A 408 -10.92 -8.23 -17.22
CA LYS A 408 -10.87 -9.70 -17.13
C LYS A 408 -9.74 -10.41 -17.89
N TYR A 409 -8.80 -9.70 -18.55
CA TYR A 409 -7.64 -10.38 -19.12
C TYR A 409 -6.81 -11.03 -18.02
N TRP A 410 -6.45 -12.29 -18.25
CA TRP A 410 -5.53 -13.00 -17.39
C TRP A 410 -4.14 -12.45 -17.61
N HIS A 411 -3.45 -12.05 -16.54
CA HIS A 411 -2.11 -11.52 -16.62
C HIS A 411 -1.20 -12.07 -15.53
N TYR A 412 0.00 -12.46 -15.93
CA TYR A 412 1.10 -12.90 -15.09
C TYR A 412 2.22 -11.86 -15.19
N VAL A 413 2.86 -11.53 -14.08
CA VAL A 413 3.91 -10.50 -14.04
C VAL A 413 5.10 -10.99 -13.23
N ARG A 414 6.30 -10.87 -13.79
CA ARG A 414 7.57 -11.06 -13.07
C ARG A 414 8.49 -9.85 -13.23
N SER A 415 9.02 -9.33 -12.13
CA SER A 415 10.03 -8.27 -12.18
C SER A 415 11.39 -8.84 -12.58
N LEU A 416 12.02 -8.23 -13.58
CA LEU A 416 13.34 -8.62 -14.11
C LEU A 416 14.49 -7.78 -13.51
N ASP A 417 14.15 -6.70 -12.81
CA ASP A 417 15.06 -5.85 -12.07
C ASP A 417 14.33 -5.36 -10.80
N ILE A 418 15.01 -4.59 -9.94
CA ILE A 418 14.31 -3.74 -8.96
C ILE A 418 13.33 -2.86 -9.74
N SER A 419 12.04 -2.98 -9.45
CA SER A 419 10.97 -2.46 -10.30
C SER A 419 9.98 -1.60 -9.51
N PHE A 420 9.53 -0.52 -10.15
CA PHE A 420 8.39 0.27 -9.69
C PHE A 420 7.39 0.49 -10.84
N SER A 421 6.14 0.13 -10.60
CA SER A 421 5.03 0.35 -11.54
C SER A 421 3.87 1.07 -10.85
N VAL A 422 3.07 1.78 -11.63
CA VAL A 422 1.82 2.41 -11.22
C VAL A 422 0.69 1.80 -12.03
N SER A 423 -0.34 1.25 -11.38
CA SER A 423 -1.53 0.77 -12.07
C SER A 423 -2.71 1.69 -11.88
N PHE A 424 -3.50 1.92 -12.93
CA PHE A 424 -4.73 2.70 -12.91
C PHE A 424 -5.89 1.79 -13.24
N TRP A 425 -6.75 1.49 -12.28
CA TRP A 425 -7.94 0.67 -12.47
C TRP A 425 -9.15 1.57 -12.71
N TRP A 426 -9.79 1.41 -13.87
CA TRP A 426 -10.88 2.26 -14.35
C TRP A 426 -11.95 1.41 -15.06
N SER A 427 -13.12 1.99 -15.31
CA SER A 427 -14.29 1.27 -15.84
C SER A 427 -14.82 1.90 -17.10
#